data_AF-A0A958ITG9-F1
#
_entry.id   AF-A0A958ITG9-F1
#
_cell.length_a   1.000
_cell.length_b   1.000
_cell.length_c   1.000
_cell.angle_alpha   90.00
_cell.angle_beta   90.00
_cell.angle_gamma   90.00
#
_symmetry.space_group_name_H-M   'P 1'
#
loop_
_entity.id
_entity.type
_entity.pdbx_description
1 polymer ?
#
loop_
_entity_poly.entity_id
_entity_poly.type
_entity_poly.pdbx_seq_one_letter_code
_entity_poly.pdbx_strand_id
1 'polypeptide(L)'
;RFKESDRIAAIQHNIHLLGGRSEYHRDCLKIYPQKRYRGNLLSSFNDHRIAMSFAVAGTRIPEVVIENPDCVGKSYPGFWDDLGLWEDVERGA
;
A
#
# COMPACT_ATOMS: atom_id res chain seq x y z
N ARG A 1 -18.35 -9.28 5.55
CA ARG A 1 -17.34 -9.82 6.49
C ARG A 1 -16.25 -10.67 5.81
N PHE A 2 -16.50 -11.34 4.67
CA PHE A 2 -15.42 -11.98 3.88
C PHE A 2 -14.31 -11.00 3.45
N LYS A 3 -14.67 -9.79 2.99
CA LYS A 3 -13.71 -8.78 2.55
C LYS A 3 -12.82 -8.17 3.65
N GLU A 4 -13.15 -8.38 4.92
CA GLU A 4 -12.39 -7.77 6.04
C GLU A 4 -11.14 -8.58 6.35
N SER A 5 -11.26 -9.90 6.47
CA SER A 5 -10.13 -10.81 6.63
C SER A 5 -9.13 -10.70 5.47
N ASP A 6 -9.61 -10.58 4.23
CA ASP A 6 -8.74 -10.45 3.06
C ASP A 6 -7.93 -9.14 3.09
N ARG A 7 -8.50 -8.03 3.59
CA ARG A 7 -7.76 -6.77 3.74
C ARG A 7 -6.73 -6.84 4.84
N ILE A 8 -7.07 -7.44 5.97
CA ILE A 8 -6.10 -7.60 7.07
C ILE A 8 -4.91 -8.41 6.57
N ALA A 9 -5.15 -9.52 5.86
CA ALA A 9 -4.09 -10.32 5.26
C ALA A 9 -3.26 -9.51 4.24
N ALA A 10 -3.90 -8.74 3.36
CA ALA A 10 -3.22 -7.87 2.39
C ALA A 10 -2.34 -6.81 3.08
N ILE A 11 -2.83 -6.17 4.14
CA ILE A 11 -2.08 -5.18 4.92
C ILE A 11 -0.87 -5.85 5.58
N GLN A 12 -1.07 -6.99 6.26
CA GLN A 12 0.03 -7.71 6.91
C GLN A 12 1.10 -8.13 5.89
N HIS A 13 0.70 -8.69 4.75
CA HIS A 13 1.59 -9.10 3.69
C HIS A 13 2.48 -7.95 3.20
N ASN A 14 1.87 -6.82 2.82
CA ASN A 14 2.61 -5.65 2.34
C ASN A 14 3.48 -5.01 3.45
N ILE A 15 3.01 -4.96 4.70
CA ILE A 15 3.83 -4.51 5.84
C ILE A 15 5.08 -5.37 5.98
N HIS A 16 4.95 -6.69 5.90
CA HIS A 16 6.09 -7.62 6.02
C HIS A 16 7.07 -7.48 4.84
N LEU A 17 6.57 -7.28 3.61
CA LEU A 17 7.41 -7.03 2.43
C LEU A 17 8.28 -5.77 2.56
N LEU A 18 7.77 -4.74 3.23
CA LEU A 18 8.53 -3.51 3.51
C LEU A 18 9.54 -3.67 4.67
N GLY A 19 9.64 -4.86 5.26
CA GLY A 19 10.43 -5.14 6.46
C GLY A 19 9.76 -4.71 7.77
N GLY A 20 8.46 -4.38 7.71
CA GLY A 20 7.64 -4.07 8.87
C GLY A 20 7.25 -5.32 9.68
N ARG A 21 6.65 -5.10 10.86
CA ARG A 21 6.08 -6.16 11.69
C ARG A 21 4.65 -5.81 12.05
N SER A 22 3.76 -6.78 11.89
CA SER A 22 2.37 -6.69 12.31
C SER A 22 1.85 -8.04 12.82
N GLU A 23 0.93 -7.98 13.77
CA GLU A 23 0.23 -9.13 14.35
C GLU A 23 -1.28 -8.86 14.31
N TYR A 24 -2.06 -9.85 13.88
CA TYR A 24 -3.52 -9.79 13.91
C TYR A 24 -4.03 -10.81 14.92
N HIS A 25 -4.81 -10.36 15.90
CA HIS A 25 -5.41 -11.22 16.92
C HIS A 25 -6.67 -10.57 17.48
N ARG A 26 -7.71 -11.37 17.73
CA ARG A 26 -8.99 -10.91 18.34
C ARG A 26 -9.54 -9.64 17.68
N ASP A 27 -9.65 -9.64 16.36
CA ASP A 27 -10.14 -8.50 15.56
C ASP A 27 -9.35 -7.19 15.75
N CYS A 28 -8.08 -7.29 16.17
CA CYS A 28 -7.16 -6.17 16.31
C CYS A 28 -5.91 -6.41 15.47
N LEU A 29 -5.60 -5.45 14.59
CA LEU A 29 -4.33 -5.39 13.87
C LEU A 29 -3.36 -4.48 14.63
N LYS A 30 -2.30 -5.07 15.16
CA LYS A 30 -1.23 -4.36 15.82
C LYS A 30 -0.04 -4.22 14.87
N ILE A 31 0.37 -2.99 14.62
CA ILE A 31 1.55 -2.66 13.79
C ILE A 31 2.66 -2.18 14.70
N TYR A 32 3.86 -2.73 14.54
CA TYR A 32 5.03 -2.38 15.33
C TYR A 32 5.93 -1.47 14.49
N PRO A 33 6.14 -0.20 14.89
CA PRO A 33 7.04 0.70 14.18
C PRO A 33 8.45 0.12 14.09
N GLN A 34 9.04 0.17 12.90
CA GLN A 34 10.41 -0.26 12.67
C GLN A 34 11.34 0.94 12.47
N LYS A 35 12.62 0.78 12.79
CA LYS A 35 13.64 1.83 12.59
C LYS A 35 13.89 2.12 11.10
N ARG A 36 13.68 1.11 10.24
CA ARG A 36 13.91 1.19 8.80
C ARG A 36 12.87 0.34 8.08
N TYR A 37 12.41 0.86 6.96
CA TYR A 37 11.63 0.14 5.96
C TYR A 37 12.42 0.14 4.65
N ARG A 38 12.11 -0.81 3.76
CA ARG A 38 12.71 -0.90 2.43
C ARG A 38 11.61 -0.91 1.38
N GLY A 39 11.81 -0.18 0.30
CA GLY A 39 10.92 -0.23 -0.86
C GLY A 39 10.78 -1.65 -1.39
N ASN A 40 9.60 -1.95 -1.92
CA ASN A 40 9.28 -3.23 -2.53
C ASN A 40 8.12 -3.05 -3.52
N LEU A 41 7.92 -4.04 -4.38
CA LEU A 41 6.72 -4.16 -5.18
C LEU A 41 5.58 -4.69 -4.29
N LEU A 42 4.49 -3.93 -4.20
CA LEU A 42 3.35 -4.24 -3.33
C LEU A 42 2.11 -4.52 -4.17
N SER A 43 1.41 -5.60 -3.84
CA SER A 43 0.14 -5.89 -4.49
C SER A 43 -1.00 -5.04 -3.89
N SER A 44 -1.84 -4.46 -4.74
CA SER A 44 -3.08 -3.80 -4.31
C SER A 44 -4.20 -4.78 -3.98
N PHE A 45 -4.05 -6.07 -4.35
CA PHE A 45 -5.09 -7.09 -4.23
C PHE A 45 -6.44 -6.65 -4.85
N ASN A 46 -6.38 -5.83 -5.91
CA ASN A 46 -7.54 -5.20 -6.57
C ASN A 46 -8.41 -4.34 -5.65
N ASP A 47 -7.88 -3.86 -4.52
CA ASP A 47 -8.56 -2.99 -3.56
C ASP A 47 -7.93 -1.59 -3.56
N HIS A 48 -8.71 -0.61 -4.01
CA HIS A 48 -8.28 0.79 -4.07
C HIS A 48 -7.81 1.33 -2.72
N ARG A 49 -8.35 0.85 -1.59
CA ARG A 49 -7.90 1.30 -0.27
C ARG A 49 -6.52 0.80 0.07
N ILE A 50 -6.20 -0.43 -0.32
CA ILE A 50 -4.86 -1.00 -0.12
C ILE A 50 -3.86 -0.21 -0.97
N ALA A 51 -4.17 0.01 -2.25
CA ALA A 51 -3.35 0.85 -3.13
C ALA A 51 -3.10 2.25 -2.54
N MET A 52 -4.15 2.99 -2.20
CA MET A 52 -4.00 4.35 -1.63
C MET A 52 -3.22 4.35 -0.31
N SER A 53 -3.46 3.38 0.58
CA SER A 53 -2.77 3.31 1.88
C SER A 53 -1.27 3.14 1.73
N PHE A 54 -0.84 2.26 0.83
CA PHE A 54 0.59 2.03 0.58
C PHE A 54 1.22 3.10 -0.31
N ALA A 55 0.42 3.80 -1.13
CA ALA A 55 0.90 4.96 -1.89
C ALA A 55 1.32 6.09 -0.94
N VAL A 56 0.51 6.36 0.10
CA VAL A 56 0.87 7.30 1.16
C VAL A 56 2.14 6.85 1.88
N ALA A 57 2.29 5.55 2.18
CA ALA A 57 3.51 5.03 2.79
C ALA A 57 4.75 5.23 1.89
N GLY A 58 4.59 5.07 0.57
CA GLY A 58 5.64 5.30 -0.43
C GLY A 58 6.19 6.73 -0.47
N THR A 59 5.42 7.72 0.00
CA THR A 59 5.93 9.11 0.14
C THR A 59 7.06 9.25 1.17
N ARG A 60 7.23 8.26 2.06
CA ARG A 60 8.26 8.23 3.10
C ARG A 60 9.22 7.06 2.98
N ILE A 61 8.83 6.01 2.25
CA ILE A 61 9.65 4.82 2.01
C ILE A 61 10.03 4.85 0.54
N PRO A 62 11.29 5.19 0.20
CA PRO A 62 11.75 5.20 -1.18
C PRO A 62 11.53 3.84 -1.85
N GLU A 63 11.36 3.86 -3.18
CA GLU A 63 11.28 2.66 -4.03
C GLU A 63 10.08 1.73 -3.75
N VAL A 64 8.98 2.26 -3.19
CA VAL A 64 7.70 1.55 -3.14
C VAL A 64 7.02 1.63 -4.49
N VAL A 65 6.69 0.47 -5.07
CA VAL A 65 5.93 0.36 -6.33
C VAL A 65 4.63 -0.39 -6.04
N ILE A 66 3.51 0.07 -6.59
CA ILE A 66 2.18 -0.53 -6.36
C ILE A 66 1.68 -1.16 -7.64
N GLU A 67 1.33 -2.45 -7.58
CA GLU A 67 0.71 -3.15 -8.68
C GLU A 67 -0.75 -2.69 -8.89
N ASN A 68 -1.14 -2.54 -10.15
CA ASN A 68 -2.49 -2.15 -10.57
C ASN A 68 -2.95 -0.81 -9.94
N PRO A 69 -2.21 0.30 -10.15
CA PRO A 69 -2.57 1.62 -9.60
C PRO A 69 -3.92 2.13 -10.12
N ASP A 70 -4.35 1.68 -11.30
CA ASP A 70 -5.62 2.06 -11.94
C ASP A 70 -6.85 1.63 -11.12
N CYS A 71 -6.71 0.66 -10.20
CA CYS A 71 -7.83 0.23 -9.36
C CYS A 71 -8.38 1.36 -8.47
N VAL A 72 -7.58 2.40 -8.20
CA VAL A 72 -7.95 3.59 -7.42
C VAL A 72 -9.02 4.44 -8.12
N GLY A 73 -9.01 4.46 -9.45
CA GLY A 73 -9.98 5.22 -10.25
C GLY A 73 -11.45 4.82 -10.03
N LYS A 74 -11.69 3.64 -9.43
CA LYS A 74 -13.04 3.22 -9.01
C LYS A 74 -13.65 4.12 -7.94
N SER A 75 -12.82 4.72 -7.08
CA SER A 75 -13.28 5.52 -5.93
C SER A 75 -12.76 6.95 -5.96
N TYR A 76 -11.55 7.16 -6.48
CA TYR A 76 -10.89 8.46 -6.46
C TYR A 76 -10.02 8.63 -7.72
N PRO A 77 -10.63 9.03 -8.85
CA PRO A 77 -9.91 9.19 -10.13
C PRO A 77 -8.69 10.12 -10.07
N GLY A 78 -8.76 11.23 -9.33
CA GLY A 78 -7.67 12.22 -9.20
C GLY A 78 -6.64 11.93 -8.09
N PHE A 79 -6.68 10.74 -7.47
CA PHE A 79 -5.83 10.45 -6.31
C PHE A 79 -4.33 10.59 -6.61
N TRP A 80 -3.86 10.11 -7.77
CA TRP A 80 -2.44 10.12 -8.11
C TRP A 80 -1.91 11.53 -8.40
N ASP A 81 -2.78 12.38 -8.96
CA ASP A 81 -2.52 13.80 -9.22
C ASP A 81 -2.38 14.54 -7.89
N ASP A 82 -3.34 14.32 -6.99
CA ASP A 82 -3.35 14.93 -5.67
C ASP A 82 -2.19 14.46 -4.78
N LEU A 83 -1.75 13.21 -4.97
CA LEU A 83 -0.58 12.66 -4.27
C LEU A 83 0.75 13.20 -4.83
N GLY A 84 0.73 13.82 -6.02
CA GLY A 84 1.91 14.39 -6.66
C GLY A 84 2.85 13.36 -7.29
N LEU A 85 2.39 12.12 -7.52
CA LEU A 85 3.21 11.04 -8.07
C LEU A 85 3.14 10.91 -9.60
N TRP A 86 2.23 11.63 -10.28
CA TRP A 86 2.02 11.39 -11.71
C TRP A 86 3.15 11.88 -12.62
N GLU A 87 3.99 12.83 -12.17
CA GLU A 87 5.15 13.29 -12.95
C GLU A 87 6.30 12.26 -13.01
N ASP A 88 6.34 11.27 -12.11
CA ASP A 88 7.44 10.30 -12.01
C ASP A 88 7.15 8.93 -12.65
N VAL A 89 5.87 8.57 -12.87
CA VAL A 89 5.50 7.27 -13.47
C VAL A 89 5.81 7.21 -14.98
N GLU A 90 5.86 8.36 -15.66
CA GLU A 90 6.23 8.44 -17.09
C GLU A 90 7.74 8.59 -17.34
N ARG A 91 8.58 8.80 -16.32
CA ARG A 91 10.05 8.94 -16.47
C ARG A 91 10.84 7.65 -16.24
N GLY A 92 10.18 6.50 -16.38
CA GLY A 92 10.85 5.21 -16.54
C GLY A 92 11.14 4.91 -18.01
N ALA A 93 12.07 5.66 -18.61
CA ALA A 93 12.75 5.34 -19.86
C ALA A 93 14.25 5.16 -19.61
#